data_AF-A0A210QAU6-F1
#
_entry.id   AF-A0A210QAU6-F1
#
_cell.length_a   1.000
_cell.length_b   1.000
_cell.length_c   1.000
_cell.angle_alpha   90.00
_cell.angle_beta   90.00
_cell.angle_gamma   90.00
#
_symmetry.space_group_name_H-M   'P 1'
#
loop_
_entity.id
_entity.type
_entity.pdbx_description
1 polymer ?
#
loop_
_entity_poly.entity_id
_entity_poly.type
_entity_poly.pdbx_seq_one_letter_code
_entity_poly.pdbx_strand_id
1 'polypeptide(L)'
;MLILLRCSSPTFSSDRPKLCNRQADPRLNRILTLSEFILAFGVYKHVMCEAHPSRRVELVLYERDIADMGTRYASGFYEYRLQFSLRAAAQLRYNNRPIDWSVRDNTLFCNIFFKYPSQIM
;
A
#
# COMPACT_ATOMS: atom_id res chain seq x y z
N MET A 1 1.78 -6.42 1.12
CA MET A 1 2.24 -5.01 1.18
C MET A 1 3.10 -4.80 2.43
N LEU A 2 4.21 -5.53 2.50
CA LEU A 2 5.30 -5.42 3.48
C LEU A 2 6.64 -5.25 2.73
N ILE A 3 6.58 -4.86 1.45
CA ILE A 3 7.73 -4.94 0.52
C ILE A 3 8.64 -3.71 0.63
N LEU A 4 8.27 -2.68 1.40
CA LEU A 4 9.05 -1.44 1.46
C LEU A 4 9.71 -1.16 2.82
N LEU A 5 10.04 -2.19 3.61
CA LEU A 5 10.93 -2.07 4.76
C LEU A 5 12.31 -2.72 4.52
N ARG A 6 12.82 -2.63 3.30
CA ARG A 6 14.23 -2.97 3.05
C ARG A 6 14.86 -2.11 1.96
N CYS A 7 15.15 -0.86 2.32
CA CYS A 7 16.28 -0.09 1.78
C CYS A 7 16.42 1.21 2.58
N SER A 8 17.08 1.14 3.73
CA SER A 8 17.73 2.27 4.41
C SER A 8 18.71 1.63 5.41
N SER A 9 19.98 1.46 5.04
CA SER A 9 21.04 2.36 5.50
C SER A 9 22.28 2.20 4.60
N PRO A 10 23.02 3.27 4.27
CA PRO A 10 24.36 3.16 3.72
C PRO A 10 25.35 3.11 4.88
N THR A 11 25.60 1.92 5.43
CA THR A 11 26.84 1.69 6.19
C THR A 11 27.77 0.90 5.29
N PHE A 12 28.72 1.62 4.71
CA PHE A 12 29.92 1.09 4.08
C PHE A 12 30.65 0.22 5.11
N SER A 13 30.46 -1.09 5.03
CA SER A 13 31.39 -2.05 5.62
C SER A 13 31.51 -3.22 4.67
N SER A 14 32.74 -3.41 4.22
CA SER A 14 33.20 -4.50 3.38
C SER A 14 32.94 -5.83 4.08
N ASP A 15 31.82 -6.49 3.80
CA ASP A 15 31.73 -7.95 3.81
C ASP A 15 30.44 -8.44 3.14
N ARG A 16 30.64 -9.27 2.10
CA ARG A 16 29.69 -9.94 1.19
C ARG A 16 28.18 -9.84 1.49
N PRO A 17 27.33 -9.49 0.51
CA PRO A 17 25.91 -9.79 0.59
C PRO A 17 25.66 -11.25 0.21
N LYS A 18 25.27 -12.03 1.23
CA LYS A 18 24.63 -13.34 1.11
C LYS A 18 23.55 -13.30 0.03
N LEU A 19 23.57 -14.26 -0.90
CA LEU A 19 22.49 -14.53 -1.84
C LEU A 19 21.16 -14.60 -1.08
N CYS A 20 20.36 -13.54 -1.15
CA CYS A 20 19.03 -13.53 -0.59
C CYS A 20 18.20 -14.57 -1.36
N ASN A 21 17.84 -15.66 -0.68
CA ASN A 21 16.97 -16.70 -1.21
C ASN A 21 15.65 -16.02 -1.65
N ARG A 22 15.46 -15.89 -2.96
CA ARG A 22 14.32 -15.17 -3.59
C ARG A 22 13.04 -16.01 -3.54
N GLN A 23 12.78 -16.71 -2.44
CA GLN A 23 11.50 -17.35 -2.25
C GLN A 23 10.49 -16.25 -1.92
N ALA A 24 9.49 -16.10 -2.80
CA ALA A 24 8.38 -15.19 -2.56
C ALA A 24 7.73 -15.62 -1.23
N ASP A 25 7.71 -14.70 -0.25
CA ASP A 25 7.08 -14.97 1.04
C ASP A 25 5.60 -15.30 0.78
N PRO A 26 5.12 -16.51 1.12
CA PRO A 26 3.75 -16.93 0.81
C PRO A 26 2.70 -16.02 1.45
N ARG A 27 3.04 -15.28 2.51
CA ARG A 27 2.17 -14.27 3.11
C ARG A 27 1.89 -13.09 2.17
N LEU A 28 2.75 -12.85 1.18
CA LEU A 28 2.56 -11.79 0.18
C LEU A 28 1.54 -12.17 -0.89
N ASN A 29 1.22 -13.46 -1.05
CA ASN A 29 0.21 -13.95 -1.98
C ASN A 29 -1.20 -13.99 -1.36
N ARG A 30 -1.34 -13.69 -0.06
CA ARG A 30 -2.63 -13.70 0.61
C ARG A 30 -3.45 -12.46 0.23
N ILE A 31 -4.69 -12.72 -0.20
CA ILE A 31 -5.74 -11.71 -0.32
C ILE A 31 -6.23 -11.40 1.10
N LEU A 32 -6.01 -10.16 1.55
CA LEU A 32 -6.48 -9.71 2.86
C LEU A 32 -7.92 -9.22 2.75
N THR A 33 -8.77 -9.60 3.71
CA THR A 33 -10.08 -8.97 3.88
C THR A 33 -9.92 -7.50 4.28
N LEU A 34 -11.01 -6.71 4.20
CA LEU A 34 -10.97 -5.31 4.64
C LEU A 34 -10.48 -5.19 6.08
N SER A 35 -11.05 -5.97 7.01
CA SER A 35 -10.67 -5.93 8.43
C SER A 35 -9.21 -6.32 8.66
N GLU A 36 -8.72 -7.36 7.97
CA GLU A 36 -7.31 -7.76 8.03
C GLU A 36 -6.39 -6.68 7.49
N PHE A 37 -6.81 -6.00 6.42
CA PHE A 37 -6.07 -4.89 5.85
C PHE A 37 -6.00 -3.71 6.83
N ILE A 38 -7.12 -3.31 7.45
CA ILE A 38 -7.15 -2.20 8.41
C ILE A 38 -6.21 -2.48 9.59
N LEU A 39 -6.21 -3.71 10.12
CA LEU A 39 -5.29 -4.09 11.19
C LEU A 39 -3.82 -4.00 10.74
N ALA A 40 -3.48 -4.58 9.58
CA ALA A 40 -2.12 -4.55 9.06
C ALA A 40 -1.66 -3.13 8.70
N PHE A 41 -2.55 -2.32 8.14
CA PHE A 41 -2.29 -0.93 7.79
C PHE A 41 -2.14 -0.06 9.03
N GLY A 42 -2.88 -0.35 10.11
CA GLY A 42 -2.72 0.30 11.40
C GLY A 42 -1.29 0.17 11.96
N VAL A 43 -0.71 -1.04 11.87
CA VAL A 43 0.69 -1.27 12.27
C VAL A 43 1.65 -0.48 11.37
N TYR A 44 1.47 -0.53 10.05
CA TYR A 44 2.27 0.26 9.12
C TYR A 44 2.21 1.76 9.42
N LYS A 45 0.99 2.29 9.62
CA LYS A 45 0.74 3.69 9.94
C LYS A 45 1.44 4.09 11.24
N HIS A 46 1.40 3.25 12.26
CA HIS A 46 2.10 3.49 13.52
C HIS A 46 3.62 3.66 13.29
N VAL A 47 4.26 2.65 12.69
CA VAL A 47 5.71 2.66 12.40
C VAL A 47 6.11 3.84 11.52
N MET A 48 5.32 4.14 10.48
CA MET A 48 5.59 5.29 9.60
C MET A 48 5.47 6.62 10.32
N CYS A 49 4.51 6.77 11.23
CA CYS A 49 4.31 8.00 11.98
C CYS A 49 5.35 8.18 13.09
N GLU A 50 6.01 7.11 13.56
CA GLU A 50 7.16 7.24 14.47
C GLU A 50 8.35 7.88 13.75
N ALA A 51 8.64 7.44 12.52
CA ALA A 51 9.73 8.00 11.71
C ALA A 51 9.38 9.35 11.05
N HIS A 52 8.12 9.51 10.64
CA HIS A 52 7.63 10.68 9.90
C HIS A 52 6.27 11.15 10.42
N PRO A 53 6.23 11.86 11.57
CA PRO A 53 4.98 12.26 12.21
C PRO A 53 4.05 13.12 11.34
N SER A 54 4.62 13.94 10.46
CA SER A 54 3.87 14.79 9.51
C SER A 54 3.01 14.01 8.52
N ARG A 55 3.33 12.74 8.28
CA ARG A 55 2.59 11.86 7.36
C ARG A 55 1.34 11.24 7.99
N ARG A 56 1.05 11.50 9.26
CA ARG A 56 -0.12 10.90 9.93
C ARG A 56 -1.44 11.24 9.25
N VAL A 57 -1.61 12.50 8.84
CA VAL A 57 -2.86 12.98 8.25
C VAL A 57 -3.15 12.27 6.92
N GLU A 58 -2.16 12.18 6.04
CA GLU A 58 -2.32 11.49 4.75
C GLU A 58 -2.68 10.01 4.92
N LEU A 59 -2.07 9.32 5.88
CA LEU A 59 -2.33 7.89 6.12
C LEU A 59 -3.71 7.65 6.74
N VAL A 60 -4.17 8.56 7.60
CA VAL A 60 -5.53 8.51 8.16
C VAL A 60 -6.59 8.74 7.07
N LEU A 61 -6.35 9.68 6.16
CA LEU A 61 -7.25 9.93 5.03
C LEU A 61 -7.32 8.73 4.09
N TYR A 62 -6.17 8.14 3.76
CA TYR A 62 -6.13 6.92 2.95
C TYR A 62 -6.88 5.75 3.60
N GLU A 63 -6.70 5.53 4.90
CA GLU A 63 -7.40 4.44 5.61
C GLU A 63 -8.92 4.63 5.58
N ARG A 64 -9.38 5.87 5.78
CA ARG A 64 -10.81 6.23 5.66
C ARG A 64 -11.33 5.91 4.26
N ASP A 65 -10.59 6.29 3.22
CA ASP A 65 -10.98 6.06 1.83
C ASP A 65 -11.04 4.57 1.50
N ILE A 66 -10.06 3.77 1.95
CA ILE A 66 -10.10 2.31 1.77
C ILE A 66 -11.26 1.69 2.53
N ALA A 67 -11.55 2.15 3.76
CA ALA A 67 -12.69 1.68 4.53
C ALA A 67 -14.02 1.97 3.81
N ASP A 68 -14.20 3.20 3.31
CA ASP A 68 -15.41 3.58 2.55
C ASP A 68 -15.54 2.80 1.24
N MET A 69 -14.44 2.59 0.51
CA MET A 69 -14.45 1.74 -0.69
C MET A 69 -14.75 0.27 -0.37
N GLY A 70 -14.19 -0.26 0.71
CA GLY A 70 -14.39 -1.64 1.11
C GLY A 70 -15.81 -1.93 1.60
N THR A 71 -16.48 -0.95 2.21
CA THR A 71 -17.89 -1.09 2.64
C THR A 71 -18.86 -0.93 1.49
N ARG A 72 -18.58 -0.05 0.52
CA ARG A 72 -19.45 0.18 -0.64
C ARG A 72 -19.23 -0.80 -1.78
N TYR A 73 -18.00 -1.30 -1.94
CA TYR A 73 -17.58 -2.07 -3.10
C TYR A 73 -16.69 -3.25 -2.69
N ALA A 74 -17.33 -4.34 -2.28
CA ALA A 74 -16.66 -5.50 -1.69
C ALA A 74 -15.60 -6.16 -2.59
N SER A 75 -15.69 -6.08 -3.92
CA SER A 75 -14.67 -6.68 -4.81
C SER A 75 -13.62 -5.68 -5.31
N GLY A 76 -14.01 -4.45 -5.62
CA GLY A 76 -13.10 -3.48 -6.25
C GLY A 76 -12.10 -2.86 -5.28
N PHE A 77 -12.34 -2.89 -3.96
CA PHE A 77 -11.39 -2.36 -2.98
C PHE A 77 -10.04 -3.11 -3.02
N TYR A 78 -10.06 -4.44 -3.22
CA TYR A 78 -8.84 -5.23 -3.24
C TYR A 78 -7.97 -4.85 -4.44
N GLU A 79 -8.59 -4.78 -5.62
CA GLU A 79 -7.91 -4.40 -6.86
C GLU A 79 -7.38 -2.98 -6.77
N TYR A 80 -8.18 -2.04 -6.24
CA TYR A 80 -7.76 -0.65 -6.05
C TYR A 80 -6.53 -0.57 -5.16
N ARG A 81 -6.56 -1.22 -4.00
CA ARG A 81 -5.45 -1.23 -3.04
C ARG A 81 -4.18 -1.81 -3.68
N LEU A 82 -4.30 -2.93 -4.41
CA LEU A 82 -3.15 -3.57 -5.05
C LEU A 82 -2.51 -2.64 -6.08
N GLN A 83 -3.31 -2.10 -7.01
CA GLN A 83 -2.85 -1.22 -8.06
C GLN A 83 -2.28 0.09 -7.52
N PHE A 84 -2.93 0.71 -6.52
CA PHE A 84 -2.44 1.91 -5.86
C PHE A 84 -1.07 1.66 -5.21
N SER A 85 -0.92 0.52 -4.52
CA SER A 85 0.35 0.14 -3.88
C SER A 85 1.46 -0.11 -4.91
N LEU A 86 1.15 -0.72 -6.05
CA LEU A 86 2.10 -0.94 -7.14
C LEU A 86 2.54 0.39 -7.76
N ARG A 87 1.61 1.33 -7.98
CA ARG A 87 1.93 2.69 -8.44
C ARG A 87 2.79 3.43 -7.43
N ALA A 88 2.49 3.34 -6.13
CA ALA A 88 3.31 3.92 -5.06
C ALA A 88 4.74 3.37 -5.04
N ALA A 89 4.89 2.05 -5.14
CA ALA A 89 6.19 1.42 -5.21
C ALA A 89 6.96 1.83 -6.47
N ALA A 90 6.28 1.95 -7.62
CA ALA A 90 6.90 2.38 -8.87
C ALA A 90 7.36 3.85 -8.81
N GLN A 91 6.55 4.75 -8.26
CA GLN A 91 6.91 6.17 -8.07
C GLN A 91 8.13 6.32 -7.16
N LEU A 92 8.17 5.57 -6.06
CA LEU A 92 9.32 5.57 -5.17
C LEU A 92 10.57 5.01 -5.87
N ARG A 93 10.44 3.91 -6.62
CA ARG A 93 11.56 3.23 -7.27
C ARG A 93 12.17 4.02 -8.43
N TYR A 94 11.34 4.56 -9.32
CA TYR A 94 11.81 5.15 -10.58
C TYR A 94 11.96 6.66 -10.50
N ASN A 95 11.14 7.33 -9.69
CA ASN A 95 11.12 8.79 -9.62
C ASN A 95 11.67 9.34 -8.29
N ASN A 96 12.00 8.46 -7.33
CA ASN A 96 12.43 8.81 -5.97
C ASN A 96 11.46 9.79 -5.29
N ARG A 97 10.16 9.68 -5.60
CA ARG A 97 9.11 10.56 -5.05
C ARG A 97 8.19 9.76 -4.14
N PRO A 98 8.01 10.19 -2.88
CA PRO A 98 6.97 9.63 -2.04
C PRO A 98 5.60 10.04 -2.61
N ILE A 99 4.65 9.11 -2.60
CA ILE A 99 3.26 9.42 -2.91
C ILE A 99 2.63 10.13 -1.71
N ASP A 100 1.78 11.10 -2.03
CA ASP A 100 0.82 11.68 -1.10
C ASP A 100 -0.38 10.73 -0.95
N TRP A 101 -0.52 10.14 0.23
CA TRP A 101 -1.57 9.16 0.52
C TRP A 101 -2.95 9.81 0.73
N SER A 102 -2.99 11.14 0.93
CA SER A 102 -4.25 11.87 1.16
C SER A 102 -5.08 12.02 -0.11
N VAL A 103 -4.46 11.85 -1.29
CA VAL A 103 -5.11 12.04 -2.58
C VAL A 103 -5.52 10.71 -3.16
N ARG A 104 -6.83 10.48 -3.26
CA ARG A 104 -7.38 9.33 -3.95
C ARG A 104 -7.05 9.40 -5.45
N ASP A 105 -6.55 8.28 -6.00
CA ASP A 105 -6.33 8.15 -7.43
C ASP A 105 -7.69 7.95 -8.12
N ASN A 106 -8.35 9.07 -8.46
CA ASN A 106 -9.68 9.05 -9.06
C ASN A 106 -9.68 8.34 -10.41
N THR A 107 -8.59 8.41 -11.19
CA THR A 107 -8.48 7.68 -12.46
C THR A 107 -8.48 6.17 -12.21
N LEU A 108 -7.70 5.70 -11.23
CA LEU A 108 -7.67 4.29 -10.86
C LEU A 108 -9.02 3.84 -10.27
N PHE A 109 -9.59 4.65 -9.38
CA PHE A 109 -10.91 4.43 -8.80
C PHE A 109 -11.94 4.27 -9.92
N CYS A 110 -12.04 5.25 -10.81
CA CYS A 110 -12.98 5.20 -11.93
C CYS A 110 -12.75 3.97 -12.80
N ASN A 111 -11.52 3.66 -13.17
CA ASN A 111 -11.23 2.49 -14.01
C ASN A 111 -11.61 1.16 -13.37
N ILE A 112 -11.58 1.05 -12.05
CA ILE A 112 -11.95 -0.17 -11.33
C ILE A 112 -13.47 -0.23 -11.14
N PHE A 113 -14.09 0.86 -10.70
CA PHE A 113 -15.50 0.86 -10.32
C PHE A 113 -16.48 1.18 -11.47
N PHE A 114 -16.06 1.89 -12.53
CA PHE A 114 -16.88 2.04 -13.75
C PHE A 114 -16.81 0.82 -14.69
N LYS A 115 -15.75 0.01 -14.60
CA LYS A 115 -15.61 -1.19 -15.44
C LYS A 115 -16.53 -2.34 -15.00
N TYR A 116 -17.08 -2.28 -13.78
CA TYR A 116 -17.99 -3.28 -13.22
C TYR A 116 -19.23 -2.60 -12.58
N PRO A 117 -20.18 -2.08 -13.38
CA PRO A 117 -21.37 -1.39 -12.86
C PRO A 117 -22.33 -2.31 -12.06
N SER A 118 -22.17 -3.63 -12.15
CA SER A 118 -23.02 -4.63 -11.48
C SER A 118 -22.83 -4.74 -9.96
N GLN A 119 -22.01 -3.90 -9.33
CA GLN A 119 -21.88 -3.82 -7.86
C GLN A 119 -22.43 -2.53 -7.25
N ILE A 120 -23.14 -1.71 -8.04
CA ILE A 120 -23.90 -0.57 -7.53
C ILE A 120 -25.35 -1.03 -7.35
N MET A 121 -25.63 -1.77 -6.29
CA MET A 121 -26.98 -1.96 -5.76
C MET A 121 -26.95 -2.09 -4.25
#